data_AF-A0A536TVH2-F1
#
_entry.id   AF-A0A536TVH2-F1
#
_cell.length_a   1.000
_cell.length_b   1.000
_cell.length_c   1.000
_cell.angle_alpha   90.00
_cell.angle_beta   90.00
_cell.angle_gamma   90.00
#
_symmetry.space_group_name_H-M   'P 1'
#
loop_
_entity.id
_entity.type
_entity.pdbx_description
1 polymer ?
#
loop_
_entity_poly.entity_id
_entity_poly.type
_entity_poly.pdbx_seq_one_letter_code
_entity_poly.pdbx_strand_id
1 'polypeptide(L)' 'MKRRTVLQGALASATALAMPFAPRAQTPRKLSYLTWNIADQEQLFKEEFADFRSANPGVEIEWLDKKGTELP' A
#
# COMPACT_ATOMS: atom_id res chain seq x y z
N MET A 1 47.00 -26.23 -5.40
CA MET A 1 45.68 -26.39 -4.75
C MET A 1 44.93 -25.09 -4.41
N LYS A 2 45.49 -23.88 -4.56
CA LYS A 2 44.80 -22.61 -4.19
C LYS A 2 43.78 -22.06 -5.19
N ARG A 3 43.78 -22.54 -6.44
CA ARG A 3 42.86 -22.05 -7.50
C ARG A 3 41.42 -22.56 -7.35
N ARG A 4 41.25 -23.76 -6.79
CA ARG A 4 39.92 -24.38 -6.57
C ARG A 4 39.13 -23.67 -5.47
N THR A 5 39.80 -23.20 -4.43
CA THR A 5 39.17 -22.48 -3.30
C THR A 5 38.62 -21.12 -3.74
N VAL A 6 39.31 -20.41 -4.64
CA VAL A 6 38.85 -19.13 -5.19
C VAL A 6 37.63 -19.30 -6.08
N LEU A 7 37.60 -20.34 -6.93
CA LEU A 7 36.43 -20.63 -7.76
C LEU A 7 35.18 -20.98 -6.93
N GLN A 8 35.34 -21.73 -5.84
CA GLN A 8 34.21 -22.08 -4.96
C GLN A 8 33.65 -20.87 -4.21
N GLY A 9 34.51 -19.95 -3.76
CA GLY A 9 34.08 -18.69 -3.16
C GLY A 9 33.30 -17.81 -4.12
N ALA A 10 33.76 -17.70 -5.37
CA ALA A 10 33.07 -16.93 -6.41
C ALA A 10 31.70 -17.51 -6.78
N LEU A 11 31.57 -18.84 -6.84
CA LEU A 11 30.30 -19.51 -7.13
C LEU A 11 29.28 -19.33 -5.99
N ALA A 12 29.72 -19.37 -4.74
CA ALA A 12 28.85 -19.21 -3.57
C ALA A 12 28.30 -17.77 -3.43
N SER A 13 29.06 -16.75 -3.85
CA SER A 13 28.56 -15.37 -3.91
C SER A 13 27.58 -15.12 -5.07
N ALA A 14 27.73 -15.83 -6.18
CA ALA A 14 26.85 -15.69 -7.33
C ALA A 14 25.44 -16.25 -7.08
N THR A 15 25.32 -17.31 -6.28
CA THR A 15 24.02 -17.91 -5.91
C THR A 15 23.25 -17.09 -4.88
N ALA A 16 23.92 -16.36 -4.00
CA ALA A 16 23.28 -15.48 -3.02
C ALA A 16 22.60 -14.25 -3.66
N LEU A 17 23.18 -13.71 -4.75
CA LEU A 17 22.60 -12.61 -5.53
C LEU A 17 21.46 -13.06 -6.45
N ALA A 18 21.37 -14.36 -6.74
CA ALA A 18 20.32 -14.94 -7.58
C ALA A 18 19.09 -15.40 -6.78
N MET A 19 19.07 -15.21 -5.45
CA MET A 19 17.85 -15.44 -4.70
C MET A 19 16.82 -14.40 -5.13
N PRO A 20 15.68 -14.81 -5.72
CA PRO A 20 14.61 -13.88 -5.95
C PRO A 20 14.22 -13.32 -4.59
N PHE A 21 14.41 -12.01 -4.39
CA PHE A 21 13.71 -11.28 -3.37
C PHE A 21 12.23 -11.48 -3.69
N ALA A 22 11.62 -12.51 -3.09
CA ALA A 22 10.20 -12.74 -3.23
C ALA A 22 9.55 -11.42 -2.82
N PRO A 23 8.84 -10.73 -3.74
CA PRO A 23 8.13 -9.53 -3.36
C PRO A 23 7.18 -9.99 -2.26
N ARG A 24 7.40 -9.50 -1.03
CA ARG A 24 6.40 -9.68 0.03
C ARG A 24 5.12 -9.13 -0.57
N ALA A 25 4.12 -9.98 -0.74
CA ALA A 25 2.80 -9.56 -1.13
C ALA A 25 2.34 -8.57 -0.06
N GLN A 26 2.54 -7.29 -0.34
CA GLN A 26 2.17 -6.22 0.55
C GLN A 26 0.65 -6.19 0.49
N THR A 27 0.00 -6.45 1.63
CA THR A 27 -1.46 -6.33 1.72
C THR A 27 -1.85 -4.96 1.18
N PRO A 28 -2.88 -4.89 0.31
CA PRO A 28 -3.33 -3.61 -0.21
C PRO A 28 -3.65 -2.72 0.99
N ARG A 29 -3.02 -1.54 1.02
CA ARG A 29 -3.19 -0.60 2.13
C ARG A 29 -4.60 -0.04 2.01
N LYS A 30 -5.45 -0.26 3.01
CA LYS A 30 -6.84 0.23 3.01
C LYS A 30 -7.04 1.27 4.10
N LEU A 31 -7.70 2.36 3.76
CA LEU A 31 -8.06 3.46 4.66
C LEU A 31 -9.59 3.63 4.65
N SER A 32 -10.21 3.47 5.81
CA SER A 32 -11.67 3.59 5.96
C SER A 32 -12.03 4.91 6.66
N TYR A 33 -12.85 5.74 6.02
CA TYR A 33 -13.41 6.97 6.57
C TYR A 33 -14.84 6.73 7.01
N LEU A 34 -15.16 7.05 8.26
CA LEU A 34 -16.53 7.05 8.78
C LEU A 34 -16.96 8.50 9.02
N THR A 35 -17.95 8.98 8.28
CA THR A 35 -18.57 10.28 8.48
C THR A 35 -19.98 10.12 9.05
N TRP A 36 -20.40 11.05 9.90
CA TRP A 36 -21.72 11.05 10.51
C TRP A 36 -22.38 12.41 10.32
N ASN A 37 -23.46 12.44 9.55
CA ASN A 37 -24.26 13.65 9.32
C ASN A 37 -23.50 14.83 8.66
N ILE A 38 -22.63 14.54 7.69
CA ILE A 38 -21.81 15.54 6.97
C ILE A 38 -22.16 15.56 5.47
N ALA A 39 -23.44 15.44 5.14
CA ALA A 39 -23.88 15.37 3.75
C ALA A 39 -23.58 16.66 2.96
N ASP A 40 -23.52 17.80 3.65
CA ASP A 40 -23.24 19.11 3.09
C ASP A 40 -21.79 19.29 2.63
N GLN A 41 -20.84 18.52 3.17
CA GLN A 41 -19.41 18.57 2.80
C GLN A 41 -18.98 17.38 1.95
N GLU A 42 -19.92 16.59 1.40
CA GLU A 42 -19.63 15.41 0.56
C GLU A 42 -18.68 15.74 -0.59
N GLN A 43 -18.84 16.91 -1.21
CA GLN A 43 -17.98 17.34 -2.32
C GLN A 43 -16.52 17.57 -1.88
N LEU A 44 -16.29 18.18 -0.72
CA LEU A 44 -14.93 18.42 -0.20
C LEU A 44 -14.22 17.10 0.10
N PHE A 45 -14.93 16.10 0.65
CA PHE A 45 -14.34 14.79 0.89
C PHE A 45 -13.96 14.07 -0.42
N LYS A 46 -14.78 14.20 -1.47
CA LYS A 46 -14.46 13.62 -2.78
C LYS A 46 -13.21 14.22 -3.39
N GLU A 47 -13.03 15.53 -3.26
CA GLU A 47 -11.84 16.25 -3.72
C GLU A 47 -10.60 15.79 -2.93
N GLU A 48 -10.68 15.78 -1.60
CA GLU A 48 -9.60 15.28 -0.74
C GLU A 48 -9.23 13.81 -1.05
N PHE A 49 -10.22 12.95 -1.30
CA PHE A 49 -9.96 11.55 -1.66
C PHE A 49 -9.29 11.43 -3.03
N ALA A 50 -9.61 12.30 -3.98
CA ALA A 50 -8.95 12.31 -5.28
C ALA A 50 -7.48 12.71 -5.13
N ASP A 51 -7.21 13.78 -4.39
CA ASP A 51 -5.86 14.27 -4.11
C ASP A 51 -5.05 13.22 -3.35
N PHE A 52 -5.64 12.60 -2.32
CA PHE A 52 -5.00 11.55 -1.56
C PHE A 52 -4.65 10.33 -2.41
N ARG A 53 -5.55 9.86 -3.29
CA ARG A 53 -5.28 8.72 -4.19
C ARG A 53 -4.16 9.03 -5.18
N SER A 54 -4.11 10.26 -5.67
CA SER A 54 -3.03 10.73 -6.56
C SER A 54 -1.68 10.69 -5.86
N ALA A 55 -1.63 11.15 -4.60
CA ALA A 55 -0.42 11.14 -3.79
C ALA A 55 -0.02 9.74 -3.28
N ASN A 56 -0.98 8.83 -3.13
CA ASN A 56 -0.78 7.51 -2.51
C ASN A 56 -1.25 6.36 -3.42
N PRO A 57 -0.49 6.06 -4.48
CA PRO A 57 -0.83 4.96 -5.39
C PRO A 57 -0.89 3.62 -4.64
N GLY A 58 -1.93 2.83 -4.93
CA GLY A 58 -2.15 1.52 -4.32
C GLY A 58 -2.76 1.54 -2.92
N VAL A 59 -3.25 2.69 -2.44
CA VAL A 59 -4.12 2.75 -1.25
C VAL A 59 -5.59 2.71 -1.67
N GLU A 60 -6.36 1.81 -1.08
CA GLU A 60 -7.82 1.76 -1.22
C GLU A 60 -8.48 2.67 -0.18
N ILE A 61 -9.38 3.55 -0.62
CA ILE A 61 -10.22 4.36 0.29
C ILE A 61 -11.63 3.80 0.29
N GLU A 62 -12.11 3.43 1.48
CA GLU A 62 -13.50 3.09 1.76
C GLU A 62 -14.16 4.23 2.52
N TRP A 63 -15.29 4.73 2.03
CA TRP A 63 -16.02 5.80 2.68
C TRP A 63 -17.40 5.32 3.14
N LEU A 64 -17.60 5.34 4.46
CA LEU A 64 -18.82 4.99 5.16
C LEU A 64 -19.51 6.28 5.60
N ASP A 65 -20.42 6.81 4.77
CA ASP A 65 -21.22 7.97 5.16
C ASP A 65 -22.53 7.52 5.82
N LYS A 66 -22.65 7.79 7.12
CA LYS A 66 -23.90 7.59 7.85
C LYS A 66 -24.69 8.89 7.88
N LYS A 67 -25.88 8.87 7.28
CA LYS A 67 -26.88 9.91 7.50
C LYS A 67 -27.30 9.86 8.96
N GLY A 68 -27.20 10.99 9.67
CA GLY A 68 -27.72 11.09 11.03
C GLY A 68 -29.22 10.86 11.05
N THR A 69 -29.78 10.62 12.24
CA THR A 69 -31.24 10.61 12.42
C THR A 69 -31.81 11.94 11.91
N GLU A 70 -32.79 11.91 11.01
CA GLU A 70 -33.52 13.11 10.61
C GLU A 70 -34.08 13.76 11.88
N LEU A 71 -33.69 15.02 12.13
CA LEU A 71 -34.25 15.78 13.26
C LEU A 71 -35.74 16.01 12.97
N PRO A 72 -36.63 15.78 13.97
CA PRO A 72 -38.07 15.89 13.80
C PRO A 72 -38.53 17.33 13.49
#